data_AF-A0A8S4N9R8-F1
#
_entry.id   AF-A0A8S4N9R8-F1
#
_cell.length_a   1.000
_cell.length_b   1.000
_cell.length_c   1.000
_cell.angle_alpha   90.00
_cell.angle_beta   90.00
_cell.angle_gamma   90.00
#
_symmetry.space_group_name_H-M   'P 1'
#
loop_
_entity.id
_entity.type
_entity.pdbx_description
1 polymer ?
#
loop_
_entity_poly.entity_id
_entity_poly.type
_entity_poly.pdbx_seq_one_letter_code
_entity_poly.pdbx_strand_id
1 'polypeptide(L)'
;SFCKCSPMYHDAVCSSRYTRSQMAECTAWGDIHFESFDEADFHIQNDLEMKLVNGYGTMPHFEVRVLPYFKSPGDRVSYIKRISILTRGDTKQTLIEILHKDSKG
;
A
#
# COMPACT_ATOMS: atom_id res chain seq x y z
N SER A 1 1.37 -2.08 8.61
CA SER A 1 1.02 -2.58 7.29
C SER A 1 -0.48 -2.71 7.21
N PHE A 2 -1.03 -2.17 6.13
CA PHE A 2 -2.45 -2.25 5.76
C PHE A 2 -2.71 -3.52 4.96
N CYS A 3 -1.79 -3.90 4.08
CA CYS A 3 -1.83 -5.19 3.40
C CYS A 3 -1.47 -6.30 4.40
N LYS A 4 -2.51 -6.88 4.99
CA LYS A 4 -2.46 -8.04 5.86
C LYS A 4 -3.66 -8.92 5.54
N CYS A 5 -3.62 -10.16 6.03
CA CYS A 5 -4.79 -11.01 6.05
C CYS A 5 -5.28 -11.11 7.49
N SER A 6 -6.57 -10.89 7.72
CA SER A 6 -7.19 -11.17 9.00
C SER A 6 -7.10 -12.68 9.27
N PRO A 7 -6.87 -13.09 10.53
CA PRO A 7 -6.88 -14.50 10.89
C PRO A 7 -8.31 -15.03 10.78
N MET A 8 -8.71 -15.49 9.60
CA MET A 8 -9.92 -16.29 9.46
C MET A 8 -9.60 -17.72 9.88
N TYR A 9 -10.07 -18.08 11.07
CA TYR A 9 -10.27 -19.44 11.57
C TYR A 9 -9.27 -20.52 11.07
N HIS A 10 -8.33 -20.85 11.96
CA HIS A 10 -7.46 -22.03 11.99
C HIS A 10 -6.43 -22.30 10.88
N ASP A 11 -6.55 -21.76 9.68
CA ASP A 11 -5.52 -21.93 8.64
C ASP A 11 -5.14 -20.58 8.02
N ALA A 12 -3.85 -20.25 8.00
CA ALA A 12 -3.30 -18.96 7.53
C ALA A 12 -3.38 -18.78 6.01
N VAL A 13 -4.55 -19.02 5.41
CA VAL A 13 -4.79 -18.88 3.99
C VAL A 13 -5.42 -17.52 3.73
N CYS A 14 -4.68 -16.65 3.04
CA CYS A 14 -5.23 -15.45 2.41
C CYS A 14 -6.07 -15.89 1.20
N SER A 15 -7.31 -16.30 1.41
CA SER A 15 -8.22 -16.59 0.31
C SER A 15 -8.88 -15.29 -0.11
N SER A 16 -8.47 -14.73 -1.25
CA SER A 16 -9.32 -13.75 -1.92
C SER A 16 -10.69 -14.39 -2.21
N ARG A 17 -11.77 -13.64 -2.01
CA ARG A 17 -13.13 -14.08 -2.35
C ARG A 17 -13.29 -14.32 -3.84
N TYR A 18 -12.52 -13.63 -4.67
CA TYR A 18 -12.63 -13.67 -6.13
C TYR A 18 -11.89 -14.84 -6.76
N THR A 19 -10.68 -15.17 -6.29
CA THR A 19 -9.81 -16.11 -7.02
C THR A 19 -9.79 -17.52 -6.45
N ARG A 20 -10.24 -17.74 -5.19
CA ARG A 20 -9.97 -19.00 -4.42
C ARG A 20 -8.53 -19.49 -4.58
N SER A 21 -7.61 -18.56 -4.84
CA SER A 21 -6.19 -18.79 -5.10
C SER A 21 -5.41 -18.32 -3.89
N GLN A 22 -4.21 -18.88 -3.70
CA GLN A 22 -3.24 -18.39 -2.70
C GLN A 22 -2.61 -17.04 -3.11
N MET A 23 -2.97 -16.49 -4.28
CA MET A 23 -2.59 -15.15 -4.69
C MET A 23 -3.66 -14.15 -4.24
N ALA A 24 -3.24 -13.21 -3.39
CA ALA A 24 -4.04 -12.08 -2.95
C ALA A 24 -3.37 -10.77 -3.39
N GLU A 25 -4.17 -9.78 -3.75
CA GLU A 25 -3.72 -8.45 -4.16
C GLU A 25 -3.96 -7.44 -3.04
N CYS A 26 -3.08 -6.45 -2.94
CA CYS A 26 -3.30 -5.29 -2.07
C CYS A 26 -3.11 -4.05 -2.92
N THR A 27 -4.13 -3.20 -2.94
CA THR A 27 -4.22 -2.11 -3.90
C THR A 27 -4.21 -0.78 -3.15
N ALA A 28 -3.51 0.21 -3.72
CA ALA A 28 -3.54 1.60 -3.26
C ALA A 28 -3.77 2.51 -4.47
N TRP A 29 -4.79 3.38 -4.43
CA TRP A 29 -5.17 4.21 -5.57
C TRP A 29 -5.86 5.52 -5.17
N GLY A 30 -6.03 6.41 -6.15
CA GLY A 30 -6.88 7.60 -6.03
C GLY A 30 -6.50 8.58 -4.93
N ASP A 31 -7.53 9.22 -4.35
CA ASP A 31 -7.48 10.01 -3.13
C ASP A 31 -7.55 9.09 -1.90
N ILE A 32 -6.39 8.90 -1.29
CA ILE A 32 -5.91 7.59 -0.86
C ILE A 32 -6.98 6.60 -0.36
N HIS A 33 -7.27 5.64 -1.24
CA HIS A 33 -8.00 4.41 -1.00
C HIS A 33 -7.04 3.23 -0.92
N PHE A 34 -7.28 2.32 0.03
CA PHE A 34 -6.53 1.08 0.18
C PHE A 34 -7.47 -0.12 0.31
N GLU A 35 -7.08 -1.24 -0.29
CA GLU A 35 -7.71 -2.54 -0.11
C GLU A 35 -6.63 -3.54 0.32
N SER A 36 -6.83 -4.23 1.45
CA SER A 36 -5.89 -5.24 1.96
C SER A 36 -6.03 -6.59 1.23
N PHE A 37 -5.12 -7.53 1.53
CA PHE A 37 -5.13 -8.87 0.92
C PHE A 37 -6.40 -9.68 1.18
N ASP A 38 -7.09 -9.40 2.28
CA ASP A 38 -8.38 -9.97 2.66
C ASP A 38 -9.56 -9.05 2.34
N GLU A 39 -9.36 -8.10 1.43
CA GLU A 39 -10.39 -7.23 0.86
C GLU A 39 -11.01 -6.29 1.92
N ALA A 40 -10.23 -5.87 2.92
CA ALA A 40 -10.64 -4.81 3.83
C ALA A 40 -10.30 -3.44 3.26
N ASP A 41 -11.30 -2.58 3.18
CA ASP A 41 -11.18 -1.23 2.65
C ASP A 41 -10.76 -0.21 3.73
N PHE A 42 -9.85 0.68 3.36
CA PHE A 42 -9.43 1.81 4.20
C PHE A 42 -9.40 3.11 3.39
N HIS A 43 -9.86 4.18 4.02
CA HIS A 43 -9.82 5.53 3.48
C HIS A 43 -8.99 6.39 4.42
N ILE A 44 -7.86 6.91 3.96
CA ILE A 44 -6.91 7.59 4.83
C ILE A 44 -6.48 8.91 4.21
N GLN A 45 -6.84 10.01 4.88
CA GLN A 45 -6.45 11.36 4.47
C GLN A 45 -5.38 11.89 5.43
N ASN A 46 -4.10 11.81 5.03
CA ASN A 46 -2.98 12.35 5.79
C ASN A 46 -1.82 12.76 4.85
N ASP A 47 -0.71 13.23 5.43
CA ASP A 47 0.53 13.59 4.73
C ASP A 47 1.77 12.91 5.34
N LEU A 48 1.56 11.81 6.08
CA LEU A 48 2.60 11.09 6.80
C LEU A 48 2.94 9.77 6.11
N GLU A 49 4.23 9.41 6.07
CA GLU A 49 4.66 8.15 5.48
C GLU A 49 4.05 6.96 6.22
N MET A 50 3.50 6.02 5.45
CA MET A 50 2.81 4.85 5.95
C MET A 50 3.44 3.57 5.42
N LYS A 51 3.52 2.54 6.27
CA LYS A 51 3.93 1.20 5.85
C LYS A 51 2.74 0.46 5.25
N LEU A 52 2.79 0.19 3.95
CA LEU A 52 1.73 -0.50 3.22
C LEU A 52 1.81 -2.02 3.46
N VAL A 53 2.95 -2.63 3.13
CA VAL A 53 3.21 -4.07 3.31
C VAL A 53 4.64 -4.33 3.76
N ASN A 54 4.86 -5.43 4.45
CA ASN A 54 6.18 -5.96 4.76
C ASN A 54 6.17 -7.49 4.73
N GLY A 55 7.17 -8.07 4.07
CA GLY A 55 7.38 -9.51 4.02
C GLY A 55 8.48 -9.93 5.00
N TYR A 56 8.17 -10.92 5.85
CA TYR A 56 9.16 -11.61 6.69
C TYR A 56 9.14 -13.11 6.35
N GLY A 57 10.30 -13.76 6.24
CA GLY A 57 10.38 -15.19 5.95
C GLY A 57 11.73 -15.63 5.38
N THR A 58 11.71 -16.73 4.62
CA THR A 58 12.89 -17.30 3.91
C THR A 58 13.26 -16.55 2.62
N MET A 59 12.38 -15.66 2.14
CA MET A 59 12.67 -14.72 1.05
C MET A 59 13.30 -13.42 1.59
N PRO A 60 14.05 -12.65 0.76
CA PRO A 60 14.61 -11.39 1.21
C PRO A 60 13.51 -10.49 1.76
N HIS A 61 13.72 -10.00 2.98
CA HIS A 61 12.78 -9.09 3.61
C HIS A 61 12.54 -7.90 2.70
N PHE A 62 11.28 -7.52 2.54
CA PHE A 62 10.92 -6.30 1.84
C PHE A 62 9.91 -5.50 2.63
N GLU A 63 9.91 -4.20 2.38
CA GLU A 63 8.95 -3.25 2.92
C GLU A 63 8.55 -2.27 1.83
N VAL A 64 7.25 -2.04 1.68
CA VAL A 64 6.70 -1.01 0.81
C VAL A 64 6.09 0.08 1.68
N ARG A 65 6.52 1.32 1.45
CA ARG A 65 5.95 2.52 2.08
C ARG A 65 5.35 3.44 1.06
N VAL A 66 4.33 4.16 1.48
CA VAL A 66 3.66 5.20 0.70
C VAL A 66 3.73 6.51 1.48
N LEU A 67 4.03 7.60 0.79
CA LEU A 67 3.97 8.96 1.34
C LEU A 67 2.84 9.72 0.65
N PRO A 68 1.73 9.96 1.36
CA PRO A 68 0.66 10.86 0.93
C PRO A 68 1.08 12.34 0.92
N TYR A 69 0.33 13.18 0.21
CA TYR A 69 0.41 14.63 0.34
C TYR A 69 -0.92 15.32 0.02
N PHE A 70 -1.16 16.45 0.67
CA PHE A 70 -2.18 17.42 0.26
C PHE A 70 -1.58 18.34 -0.82
N LYS A 71 -2.33 18.60 -1.91
CA LYS A 71 -1.83 19.45 -3.00
C LYS A 71 -1.74 20.91 -2.56
N SER A 72 -2.70 21.36 -1.77
CA SER A 72 -2.80 22.73 -1.25
C SER A 72 -3.10 22.74 0.25
N PRO A 73 -2.69 23.81 0.98
CA PRO A 73 -3.11 24.00 2.36
C PRO A 73 -4.63 24.02 2.49
N GLY A 74 -5.19 23.17 3.36
CA GLY A 74 -6.63 23.07 3.60
C GLY A 74 -7.38 22.08 2.71
N ASP A 75 -6.69 21.40 1.79
CA ASP A 75 -7.29 20.27 1.06
C ASP A 75 -7.78 19.19 2.03
N ARG A 76 -8.93 18.60 1.71
CA ARG A 76 -9.52 17.50 2.50
C ARG A 76 -9.09 16.12 2.01
N VAL A 77 -8.45 16.07 0.85
CA VAL A 77 -8.06 14.85 0.16
C VAL A 77 -6.56 14.85 -0.11
N SER A 78 -5.93 13.71 0.13
CA SER A 78 -4.51 13.48 -0.09
C SER A 78 -4.30 12.51 -1.24
N TYR A 79 -3.14 12.59 -1.89
CA TYR A 79 -2.75 11.75 -3.02
C TYR A 79 -1.41 11.07 -2.73
N ILE A 80 -1.13 9.95 -3.38
CA ILE A 80 0.18 9.27 -3.21
C ILE A 80 1.27 10.11 -3.90
N LYS A 81 2.22 10.65 -3.13
CA LYS A 81 3.38 11.37 -3.67
C LYS A 81 4.50 10.44 -4.08
N ARG A 82 4.79 9.46 -3.23
CA ARG A 82 5.98 8.62 -3.33
C ARG A 82 5.69 7.20 -2.85
N ILE A 83 6.28 6.22 -3.56
CA ILE A 83 6.36 4.84 -3.14
C ILE A 83 7.84 4.49 -2.91
N SER A 84 8.13 3.91 -1.75
CA SER A 84 9.46 3.44 -1.37
C SER A 84 9.44 1.92 -1.22
N ILE A 85 10.27 1.22 -2.00
CA ILE A 85 10.48 -0.24 -1.85
C ILE A 85 11.87 -0.46 -1.24
N LEU A 86 11.91 -1.09 -0.08
CA LEU A 86 13.13 -1.43 0.65
C LEU A 86 13.29 -2.95 0.68
N THR A 87 14.46 -3.46 0.29
CA THR A 87 14.80 -4.90 0.38
C THR A 87 16.03 -5.12 1.27
N ARG A 88 16.08 -6.19 2.07
CA ARG A 88 17.24 -6.52 2.91
C ARG A 88 18.10 -7.60 2.23
N GLY A 89 19.29 -7.21 1.78
CA GLY A 89 20.27 -8.08 1.11
C GLY A 89 21.11 -7.29 0.12
N ASP A 90 20.44 -6.46 -0.66
CA ASP A 90 20.99 -5.29 -1.35
C ASP A 90 20.26 -4.09 -0.77
N THR A 91 20.96 -3.09 -0.23
CA THR A 91 20.35 -1.85 0.30
C THR A 91 19.80 -0.97 -0.83
N LYS A 92 18.97 -1.54 -1.71
CA LYS A 92 18.34 -0.87 -2.83
C LYS A 92 17.04 -0.27 -2.32
N GLN A 93 17.01 1.05 -2.32
CA GLN A 93 15.80 1.83 -2.16
C GLN A 93 15.35 2.26 -3.55
N THR A 94 14.21 1.75 -4.01
CA THR A 94 13.58 2.28 -5.22
C THR A 94 12.57 3.33 -4.81
N LEU A 95 12.75 4.54 -5.32
CA LEU A 95 11.82 5.65 -5.14
C LEU A 95 11.04 5.85 -6.44
N ILE A 96 9.72 5.78 -6.34
CA ILE A 96 8.82 6.12 -7.43
C ILE A 96 8.10 7.39 -7.02
N GLU A 97 8.41 8.51 -7.67
CA GLU A 97 7.69 9.77 -7.49
C GLU A 97 6.56 9.87 -8.52
N ILE A 98 5.34 10.09 -8.02
CA ILE A 98 4.15 10.15 -8.86
C ILE A 98 3.87 11.60 -9.21
N LEU A 99 4.18 11.97 -10.45
CA LEU A 99 3.84 13.28 -11.00
C LEU A 99 2.35 13.32 -11.34
N HIS A 100 1.59 14.06 -10.54
CA HIS A 100 0.19 14.32 -10.84
C HIS A 100 0.12 15.45 -11.87
N LYS A 101 -0.27 15.13 -13.09
CA LYS A 101 -0.57 16.15 -14.09
C LYS A 101 -1.99 16.65 -13.84
N ASP A 102 -2.12 17.85 -13.31
CA ASP A 102 -3.41 18.52 -13.27
C ASP A 102 -3.81 18.88 -14.71
N SER A 103 -4.85 18.25 -15.24
CA SER A 103 -5.47 18.68 -16.48
C SER A 103 -6.24 19.97 -16.20
N LYS A 104 -5.58 21.11 -16.37
CA LYS A 104 -6.31 22.39 -16.46
C LYS A 104 -7.05 22.41 -17.80
N GLY A 105 -8.38 22.40 -17.74
CA GLY A 105 -9.26 22.80 -18.85
C GLY A 105 -9.20 24.30 -19.07
#